data_AF-A0A8T1YSB1-F1
#
_entry.id   AF-A0A8T1YSB1-F1
#
_cell.length_a   1.000
_cell.length_b   1.000
_cell.length_c   1.000
_cell.angle_alpha   90.00
_cell.angle_beta   90.00
_cell.angle_gamma   90.00
#
_symmetry.space_group_name_H-M   'P 1'
#
loop_
_entity.id
_entity.type
_entity.pdbx_description
1 polymer ?
#
loop_
_entity_poly.entity_id
_entity_poly.type
_entity_poly.pdbx_seq_one_letter_code
_entity_poly.pdbx_strand_id
1 'polypeptide(L)'
;MTQNPKSKTISMFITSGFTTASFEIYHIFGFCCLHISNLFAYYKHIAGNLFPYTDIHKWLSYGHDGKHPGCDEYYFGRREFSFTLENDVYLRYKSFKNASVMEDAIKSNFPYKIDIGAVYSVDPDKRHAYAHSGTNLFTPVERELVFDIDITDYDDVRYCCSGADVCSKCWPLMTVAIKVIDTSLREDFGFKHILWVFSGRRGVHCWVCDAKARRLTNEQRSAVAEYFRVYKGNENNAKKVDLMGHSLHPFLARSYVDFLKNFFEGELQATQSIFSSKEKYEKILGMITDEDIQSDLRGKWENSARSSLSEEATSRLRWEQLKKTLQSKKNKALSLRTCVEEIVFTFTYPRIDLEVSKQMNHLLKAPFCVHPKTGRVCVPIDPNNCDEFDPLAVPTLSQLIEEINSGGLRMDVDDDDSDRSLLGKSIKFFRSSFLEPLLKSCKEEIESSYKTKIAKTKDSFSW
;
A
#
# COMPACT_ATOMS: atom_id res chain seq x y z
N MET A 1 68.53 19.24 17.19
CA MET A 1 69.29 19.71 18.37
C MET A 1 68.28 20.29 19.34
N THR A 2 67.93 19.51 20.37
CA THR A 2 68.15 19.81 21.81
C THR A 2 67.24 20.91 22.33
N GLN A 3 66.57 20.82 23.47
CA GLN A 3 66.32 19.84 24.53
C GLN A 3 65.38 20.62 25.46
N ASN A 4 64.40 20.00 26.11
CA ASN A 4 63.87 20.58 27.34
C ASN A 4 63.56 19.47 28.35
N PRO A 5 63.92 19.58 29.64
CA PRO A 5 64.09 18.42 30.48
C PRO A 5 63.13 18.36 31.70
N LYS A 6 63.22 17.20 32.38
CA LYS A 6 62.94 16.92 33.81
C LYS A 6 61.53 16.51 34.25
N SER A 7 61.45 15.21 34.50
CA SER A 7 60.63 14.51 35.48
C SER A 7 60.94 14.92 36.94
N LYS A 8 59.92 14.90 37.81
CA LYS A 8 60.04 14.48 39.22
C LYS A 8 58.68 14.00 39.79
N THR A 9 58.74 12.83 40.42
CA THR A 9 57.73 12.03 41.12
C THR A 9 57.39 12.56 42.53
N ILE A 10 56.24 12.15 43.14
CA ILE A 10 55.94 11.78 44.57
C ILE A 10 54.40 11.85 44.77
N SER A 11 53.64 10.74 44.88
CA SER A 11 53.29 9.84 46.02
C SER A 11 52.27 10.37 47.06
N MET A 12 51.13 9.65 47.15
CA MET A 12 50.15 9.37 48.24
C MET A 12 50.01 10.32 49.46
N PHE A 13 48.77 10.71 49.82
CA PHE A 13 47.93 10.12 50.90
C PHE A 13 46.57 10.85 51.08
N ILE A 14 45.62 10.13 51.68
CA ILE A 14 44.18 10.33 51.92
C ILE A 14 43.86 11.49 52.90
N THR A 15 42.78 12.26 52.67
CA THR A 15 41.79 12.66 53.71
C THR A 15 40.50 13.32 53.15
N SER A 16 39.36 12.71 53.53
CA SER A 16 38.05 13.28 53.92
C SER A 16 37.40 14.48 53.21
N GLY A 17 36.10 14.33 52.89
CA GLY A 17 35.11 15.40 53.13
C GLY A 17 34.08 15.64 52.02
N PHE A 18 32.89 15.07 52.18
CA PHE A 18 31.68 15.47 51.46
C PHE A 18 31.36 16.95 51.68
N THR A 19 31.05 17.70 50.61
CA THR A 19 29.92 18.64 50.59
C THR A 19 29.42 18.83 49.16
N THR A 20 28.11 18.66 49.01
CA THR A 20 27.28 18.78 47.82
C THR A 20 27.06 20.23 47.38
N ALA A 21 26.70 20.37 46.10
CA ALA A 21 26.15 21.54 45.42
C ALA A 21 27.17 22.55 44.86
N SER A 22 27.53 22.36 43.59
CA SER A 22 27.69 23.41 42.55
C SER A 22 28.26 22.79 41.26
N PHE A 23 27.50 21.95 40.56
CA PHE A 23 27.82 21.56 39.18
C PHE A 23 26.53 21.18 38.45
N GLU A 24 25.68 22.19 38.24
CA GLU A 24 24.53 22.10 37.34
C GLU A 24 24.83 22.97 36.11
N ILE A 25 24.34 22.51 34.96
CA ILE A 25 24.36 23.19 33.66
C ILE A 25 25.70 23.05 32.90
N TYR A 26 26.14 21.84 32.58
CA TYR A 26 26.83 21.53 31.30
C TYR A 26 26.78 20.04 30.92
N HIS A 27 26.34 19.13 31.80
CA HIS A 27 26.38 17.68 31.56
C HIS A 27 25.09 17.01 31.06
N ILE A 28 23.97 17.74 30.94
CA ILE A 28 22.65 17.15 30.61
C ILE A 28 22.40 17.03 29.09
N PHE A 29 23.03 17.87 28.25
CA PHE A 29 22.81 17.81 26.80
C PHE A 29 23.65 16.75 26.07
N GLY A 30 24.84 16.38 26.59
CA GLY A 30 25.73 15.40 25.96
C GLY A 30 25.33 13.93 26.17
N PHE A 31 24.75 13.60 27.32
CA PHE A 31 24.36 12.23 27.65
C PHE A 31 23.03 11.79 27.01
N CYS A 32 22.13 12.74 26.72
CA CYS A 32 20.84 12.44 26.09
C CYS A 32 21.01 12.03 24.61
N CYS A 33 21.90 12.68 23.86
CA CYS A 33 22.16 12.35 22.45
C CYS A 33 22.77 10.95 22.25
N LEU A 34 23.67 10.50 23.16
CA LEU A 34 24.29 9.17 23.07
C LEU A 34 23.33 8.03 23.42
N HIS A 35 22.35 8.26 24.31
CA HIS A 35 21.30 7.27 24.58
C HIS A 35 20.27 7.21 23.44
N ILE A 36 19.91 8.35 22.85
CA ILE A 36 18.97 8.41 21.72
C ILE A 36 19.57 7.77 20.46
N SER A 37 20.84 8.03 20.13
CA SER A 37 21.49 7.42 18.95
C SER A 37 21.63 5.88 19.08
N ASN A 38 21.98 5.39 20.27
CA ASN A 38 22.03 3.95 20.55
C ASN A 38 20.64 3.31 20.50
N LEU A 39 19.62 4.02 20.98
CA LEU A 39 18.24 3.54 20.94
C LEU A 39 17.71 3.50 19.49
N PHE A 40 17.97 4.53 18.67
CA PHE A 40 17.60 4.53 17.25
C PHE A 40 18.31 3.43 16.45
N ALA A 41 19.60 3.21 16.68
CA ALA A 41 20.35 2.11 16.07
C ALA A 41 19.79 0.74 16.50
N TYR A 42 19.39 0.60 17.76
CA TYR A 42 18.75 -0.59 18.30
C TYR A 42 17.36 -0.86 17.67
N TYR A 43 16.50 0.15 17.58
CA TYR A 43 15.20 0.07 16.90
C TYR A 43 15.36 -0.35 15.42
N LYS A 44 16.34 0.24 14.73
CA LYS A 44 16.66 -0.06 13.34
C LYS A 44 17.22 -1.48 13.15
N HIS A 45 18.06 -1.95 14.07
CA HIS A 45 18.58 -3.32 14.07
C HIS A 45 17.45 -4.36 14.24
N ILE A 46 16.50 -4.11 15.15
CA ILE A 46 15.37 -5.00 15.36
C ILE A 46 14.39 -4.97 14.19
N ALA A 47 14.09 -3.80 13.62
CA ALA A 47 13.31 -3.70 12.39
C ALA A 47 13.94 -4.52 11.25
N GLY A 48 15.28 -4.49 11.15
CA GLY A 48 16.04 -5.37 10.28
C GLY A 48 15.79 -6.84 10.59
N ASN A 49 15.81 -7.28 11.84
CA ASN A 49 15.60 -8.70 12.17
C ASN A 49 14.15 -9.19 11.99
N LEU A 50 13.16 -8.28 11.94
CA LEU A 50 11.74 -8.59 11.76
C LEU A 50 11.32 -8.77 10.29
N PHE A 51 12.12 -8.28 9.34
CA PHE A 51 11.78 -8.36 7.93
C PHE A 51 11.92 -9.81 7.43
N PRO A 52 10.92 -10.39 6.74
CA PRO A 52 10.95 -11.80 6.33
C PRO A 52 11.80 -11.99 5.06
N TYR A 53 13.12 -11.84 5.16
CA TYR A 53 14.06 -11.85 4.02
C TYR A 53 13.92 -13.05 3.11
N THR A 54 13.85 -14.26 3.69
CA THR A 54 13.73 -15.51 2.94
C THR A 54 12.43 -15.56 2.15
N ASP A 55 11.32 -15.11 2.74
CA ASP A 55 10.01 -15.17 2.09
C ASP A 55 9.89 -14.09 0.99
N ILE A 56 10.41 -12.89 1.24
CA ILE A 56 10.50 -11.83 0.23
C ILE A 56 11.41 -12.24 -0.93
N HIS A 57 12.54 -12.87 -0.66
CA HIS A 57 13.42 -13.42 -1.69
C HIS A 57 12.70 -14.49 -2.53
N LYS A 58 12.02 -15.45 -1.89
CA LYS A 58 11.25 -16.49 -2.59
C LYS A 58 10.15 -15.88 -3.47
N TRP A 59 9.40 -14.91 -2.94
CA TRP A 59 8.38 -14.20 -3.70
C TRP A 59 8.98 -13.55 -4.95
N LEU A 60 10.01 -12.72 -4.77
CA LEU A 60 10.57 -11.92 -5.85
C LEU A 60 11.48 -12.72 -6.81
N SER A 61 11.81 -13.96 -6.47
CA SER A 61 12.53 -14.91 -7.33
C SER A 61 11.60 -15.71 -8.25
N TYR A 62 10.30 -15.80 -7.95
CA TYR A 62 9.32 -16.53 -8.77
C TYR A 62 9.76 -17.95 -9.15
N GLY A 63 10.40 -18.68 -8.23
CA GLY A 63 10.89 -20.04 -8.43
C GLY A 63 12.21 -20.16 -9.21
N HIS A 64 12.79 -19.06 -9.70
CA HIS A 64 14.08 -19.06 -10.38
C HIS A 64 15.28 -19.29 -9.44
N ASP A 65 15.06 -19.30 -8.13
CA ASP A 65 16.01 -19.70 -7.08
C ASP A 65 16.13 -21.24 -6.92
N GLY A 66 15.36 -22.01 -7.69
CA GLY A 66 15.43 -23.47 -7.74
C GLY A 66 16.58 -24.04 -8.59
N LYS A 67 16.73 -25.37 -8.57
CA LYS A 67 17.76 -26.12 -9.33
C LYS A 67 17.28 -26.63 -10.71
N HIS A 68 16.08 -26.26 -11.14
CA HIS A 68 15.53 -26.75 -12.40
C HIS A 68 16.30 -26.13 -13.59
N PRO A 69 16.62 -26.86 -14.67
CA PRO A 69 17.41 -26.32 -15.80
C PRO A 69 16.73 -25.16 -16.56
N GLY A 70 15.42 -24.97 -16.36
CA GLY A 70 14.67 -23.82 -16.87
C GLY A 70 14.73 -22.57 -15.98
N CYS A 71 15.37 -22.65 -14.80
CA CYS A 71 15.54 -21.50 -13.92
C CYS A 71 16.56 -20.51 -14.49
N ASP A 72 16.44 -19.25 -14.07
CA ASP A 72 17.37 -18.18 -14.42
C ASP A 72 17.99 -17.69 -13.11
N GLU A 73 19.19 -18.19 -12.81
CA GLU A 73 19.88 -17.92 -11.54
C GLU A 73 20.16 -16.42 -11.30
N TYR A 74 20.08 -15.59 -12.34
CA TYR A 74 20.30 -14.15 -12.26
C TYR A 74 19.01 -13.34 -12.14
N TYR A 75 17.83 -13.98 -12.17
CA TYR A 75 16.53 -13.29 -12.18
C TYR A 75 16.39 -12.31 -11.01
N PHE A 76 16.64 -12.76 -9.78
CA PHE A 76 16.59 -11.91 -8.58
C PHE A 76 17.69 -10.83 -8.60
N GLY A 77 18.87 -11.17 -9.10
CA GLY A 77 20.00 -10.23 -9.27
C GLY A 77 19.73 -9.07 -10.24
N ARG A 78 18.67 -9.14 -11.05
CA ARG A 78 18.26 -8.04 -11.94
C ARG A 78 17.08 -7.23 -11.39
N ARG A 79 16.58 -7.54 -10.19
CA ARG A 79 15.53 -6.78 -9.51
C ARG A 79 16.11 -5.48 -8.94
N GLU A 80 15.46 -4.36 -9.25
CA GLU A 80 15.74 -3.09 -8.58
C GLU A 80 15.06 -3.03 -7.21
N PHE A 81 15.81 -2.53 -6.24
CA PHE A 81 15.34 -2.01 -4.97
C PHE A 81 15.78 -0.56 -4.82
N SER A 82 15.05 0.21 -4.02
CA SER A 82 15.52 1.50 -3.53
C SER A 82 15.42 1.63 -2.02
N PHE A 83 16.37 2.34 -1.44
CA PHE A 83 16.39 2.68 -0.02
C PHE A 83 16.22 4.18 0.17
N THR A 84 15.27 4.58 1.01
CA THR A 84 15.24 5.94 1.58
C THR A 84 15.92 5.90 2.94
N LEU A 85 17.01 6.63 3.07
CA LEU A 85 17.80 6.75 4.30
C LEU A 85 17.45 8.04 5.04
N GLU A 86 18.24 8.36 6.06
CA GLU A 86 18.10 9.61 6.81
C GLU A 86 18.26 10.83 5.91
N ASN A 87 17.58 11.92 6.26
CA ASN A 87 17.54 13.16 5.48
C ASN A 87 17.02 12.96 4.04
N ASP A 88 16.11 12.00 3.85
CA ASP A 88 15.50 11.67 2.56
C ASP A 88 16.52 11.31 1.46
N VAL A 89 17.71 10.84 1.84
CA VAL A 89 18.71 10.35 0.89
C VAL A 89 18.16 9.12 0.19
N TYR A 90 17.97 9.23 -1.12
CA TYR A 90 17.31 8.23 -1.93
C TYR A 90 18.31 7.45 -2.80
N LEU A 91 18.47 6.16 -2.49
CA LEU A 91 19.39 5.26 -3.18
C LEU A 91 18.60 4.34 -4.11
N ARG A 92 18.64 4.59 -5.42
CA ARG A 92 18.03 3.75 -6.45
C ARG A 92 18.99 2.72 -7.04
N TYR A 93 18.42 1.79 -7.82
CA TYR A 93 19.15 0.79 -8.59
C TYR A 93 20.02 -0.13 -7.73
N LYS A 94 19.61 -0.40 -6.48
CA LYS A 94 20.18 -1.47 -5.69
C LYS A 94 19.66 -2.81 -6.23
N SER A 95 20.50 -3.82 -6.21
CA SER A 95 20.17 -5.19 -6.60
C SER A 95 20.95 -6.16 -5.71
N PHE A 96 20.44 -7.38 -5.55
CA PHE A 96 21.01 -8.37 -4.64
C PHE A 96 21.05 -9.75 -5.30
N LYS A 97 22.13 -10.50 -5.08
CA LYS A 97 22.26 -11.85 -5.67
C LYS A 97 21.38 -12.90 -4.98
N ASN A 98 21.09 -12.72 -3.68
CA ASN A 98 20.31 -13.67 -2.89
C ASN A 98 19.81 -13.02 -1.58
N ALA A 99 19.03 -13.78 -0.80
CA ALA A 99 18.45 -13.33 0.47
C ALA A 99 19.50 -12.82 1.47
N SER A 100 20.62 -13.52 1.64
CA SER A 100 21.66 -13.15 2.61
C SER A 100 22.31 -11.80 2.27
N VAL A 101 22.62 -11.54 1.00
CA VAL A 101 23.18 -10.23 0.61
C VAL A 101 22.16 -9.11 0.75
N MET A 102 20.89 -9.37 0.44
CA MET A 102 19.81 -8.41 0.67
C MET A 102 19.67 -8.09 2.17
N GLU A 103 19.71 -9.12 3.02
CA GLU A 103 19.66 -8.99 4.47
C GLU A 103 20.81 -8.15 5.02
N ASP A 104 22.05 -8.48 4.64
CA ASP A 104 23.25 -7.73 5.05
C ASP A 104 23.17 -6.27 4.64
N ALA A 105 22.70 -6.00 3.41
CA ALA A 105 22.56 -4.64 2.90
C ALA A 105 21.48 -3.84 3.64
N ILE A 106 20.31 -4.44 3.91
CA ILE A 106 19.22 -3.78 4.65
C ILE A 106 19.67 -3.51 6.09
N LYS A 107 20.29 -4.49 6.75
CA LYS A 107 20.82 -4.34 8.11
C LYS A 107 21.95 -3.32 8.20
N SER A 108 22.77 -3.17 7.17
CA SER A 108 23.87 -2.20 7.17
C SER A 108 23.42 -0.77 6.87
N ASN A 109 22.43 -0.59 5.99
CA ASN A 109 21.96 0.74 5.58
C ASN A 109 20.84 1.28 6.48
N PHE A 110 20.11 0.41 7.18
CA PHE A 110 18.97 0.78 8.03
C PHE A 110 17.96 1.73 7.35
N PRO A 111 17.38 1.34 6.20
CA PRO A 111 16.49 2.21 5.44
C PRO A 111 15.21 2.53 6.21
N TYR A 112 14.75 3.79 6.12
CA TYR A 112 13.41 4.19 6.58
C TYR A 112 12.31 3.70 5.64
N LYS A 113 12.65 3.45 4.36
CA LYS A 113 11.73 2.91 3.36
C LYS A 113 12.50 2.02 2.40
N ILE A 114 11.92 0.88 2.08
CA ILE A 114 12.38 -0.01 1.01
C ILE A 114 11.29 -0.01 -0.06
N ASP A 115 11.65 0.29 -1.29
CA ASP A 115 10.77 0.12 -2.45
C ASP A 115 11.30 -0.98 -3.37
N ILE A 116 10.37 -1.69 -4.01
CA ILE A 116 10.63 -2.74 -4.99
C ILE A 116 10.32 -2.19 -6.38
N GLY A 117 11.23 -2.42 -7.32
CA GLY A 117 11.13 -2.01 -8.72
C GLY A 117 11.03 -3.15 -9.70
N ALA A 118 11.32 -2.87 -10.97
CA ALA A 118 11.30 -3.86 -12.03
C ALA A 118 12.45 -4.86 -11.92
N VAL A 119 12.27 -6.03 -12.52
CA VAL A 119 13.37 -6.84 -13.06
C VAL A 119 13.83 -6.17 -14.34
N TYR A 120 15.14 -5.95 -14.46
CA TYR A 120 15.77 -5.39 -15.65
C TYR A 120 16.41 -6.48 -16.51
N SER A 121 16.78 -6.10 -17.73
CA SER A 121 17.56 -6.92 -18.67
C SER A 121 18.99 -7.18 -18.19
N VAL A 122 19.55 -6.30 -17.34
CA VAL A 122 20.88 -6.41 -16.73
C VAL A 122 20.84 -5.98 -15.27
N ASP A 123 21.90 -6.27 -14.53
CA ASP A 123 22.07 -5.89 -13.12
C ASP A 123 21.96 -4.36 -12.89
N PRO A 124 20.94 -3.88 -12.15
CA PRO A 124 20.75 -2.45 -11.86
C PRO A 124 21.92 -1.75 -11.17
N ASP A 125 22.62 -2.42 -10.26
CA ASP A 125 23.74 -1.82 -9.51
C ASP A 125 24.93 -1.54 -10.45
N LYS A 126 25.02 -2.28 -11.55
CA LYS A 126 26.05 -2.14 -12.60
C LYS A 126 25.61 -1.32 -13.82
N ARG A 127 24.47 -0.62 -13.77
CA ARG A 127 23.89 0.11 -14.92
C ARG A 127 24.87 1.00 -15.69
N HIS A 128 25.82 1.63 -15.00
CA HIS A 128 26.81 2.54 -15.62
C HIS A 128 27.76 1.82 -16.58
N ALA A 129 28.06 0.54 -16.35
CA ALA A 129 28.88 -0.27 -17.24
C ALA A 129 28.20 -0.50 -18.61
N TYR A 130 26.86 -0.49 -18.64
CA TYR A 130 26.07 -0.76 -19.85
C TYR A 130 25.72 0.52 -20.63
N ALA A 131 25.80 1.69 -20.00
CA ALA A 131 25.46 2.98 -20.60
C ALA A 131 26.34 3.36 -21.82
N HIS A 132 27.56 2.82 -21.90
CA HIS A 132 28.55 3.15 -22.93
C HIS A 132 28.52 2.22 -24.14
N SER A 133 27.63 1.21 -24.15
CA SER A 133 27.64 0.15 -25.16
C SER A 133 26.95 0.49 -26.49
N GLY A 134 26.44 1.73 -26.66
CA GLY A 134 25.72 2.17 -27.86
C GLY A 134 24.36 1.50 -28.08
N THR A 135 24.04 0.46 -27.31
CA THR A 135 22.76 -0.24 -27.26
C THR A 135 22.11 0.06 -25.92
N ASN A 136 20.82 0.41 -25.90
CA ASN A 136 20.10 0.69 -24.66
C ASN A 136 19.76 -0.63 -23.95
N LEU A 137 20.77 -1.29 -23.40
CA LEU A 137 20.67 -2.61 -22.77
C LEU A 137 20.04 -2.56 -21.38
N PHE A 138 19.86 -1.39 -20.77
CA PHE A 138 19.29 -1.24 -19.42
C PHE A 138 17.82 -0.87 -19.52
N THR A 139 16.95 -1.89 -19.58
CA THR A 139 15.51 -1.71 -19.74
C THR A 139 14.74 -2.61 -18.77
N PRO A 140 13.62 -2.14 -18.20
CA PRO A 140 12.74 -2.99 -17.40
C PRO A 140 12.09 -4.06 -18.30
N VAL A 141 12.02 -5.30 -17.80
CA VAL A 141 11.47 -6.45 -18.56
C VAL A 141 10.27 -7.10 -17.87
N GLU A 142 10.25 -7.10 -16.54
CA GLU A 142 9.12 -7.59 -15.75
C GLU A 142 8.91 -6.72 -14.52
N ARG A 143 7.65 -6.47 -14.16
CA ARG A 143 7.26 -5.92 -12.86
C ARG A 143 5.83 -6.32 -12.55
N GLU A 144 5.54 -6.65 -11.33
CA GLU A 144 4.18 -6.81 -10.82
C GLU A 144 3.30 -5.65 -11.29
N LEU A 145 2.05 -5.93 -11.68
CA LEU A 145 1.07 -4.86 -11.89
C LEU A 145 0.60 -4.43 -10.51
N VAL A 146 0.70 -3.14 -10.22
CA VAL A 146 0.41 -2.61 -8.88
C VAL A 146 -0.65 -1.54 -8.92
N PHE A 147 -1.37 -1.40 -7.82
CA PHE A 147 -2.32 -0.31 -7.58
C PHE A 147 -2.05 0.29 -6.21
N ASP A 148 -2.11 1.61 -6.10
CA ASP A 148 -2.00 2.36 -4.85
C ASP A 148 -3.27 3.18 -4.65
N ILE A 149 -3.83 3.08 -3.45
CA ILE A 149 -5.08 3.72 -3.05
C ILE A 149 -4.82 4.37 -1.69
N ASP A 150 -4.84 5.69 -1.67
CA ASP A 150 -4.63 6.50 -0.46
C ASP A 150 -5.93 7.19 -0.06
N ILE A 151 -6.26 7.14 1.22
CA ILE A 151 -7.45 7.80 1.75
C ILE A 151 -7.45 9.32 1.56
N THR A 152 -6.29 9.97 1.35
CA THR A 152 -6.26 11.41 1.02
C THR A 152 -7.04 11.73 -0.22
N ASP A 153 -7.09 10.80 -1.17
CA ASP A 153 -7.82 11.03 -2.40
C ASP A 153 -9.31 11.12 -2.15
N TYR A 154 -9.80 10.82 -0.94
CA TYR A 154 -11.20 10.89 -0.52
C TYR A 154 -11.51 12.09 0.40
N ASP A 155 -10.59 13.03 0.60
CA ASP A 155 -10.77 14.18 1.51
C ASP A 155 -11.99 15.06 1.19
N ASP A 156 -12.47 15.04 -0.05
CA ASP A 156 -13.67 15.78 -0.46
C ASP A 156 -14.99 15.09 -0.07
N VAL A 157 -14.96 13.79 0.25
CA VAL A 157 -16.14 12.95 0.54
C VAL A 157 -16.14 12.30 1.93
N ARG A 158 -15.07 12.47 2.71
CA ARG A 158 -14.98 12.06 4.12
C ARG A 158 -14.97 13.27 5.04
N TYR A 159 -15.64 13.16 6.18
CA TYR A 159 -15.86 14.27 7.11
C TYR A 159 -15.41 13.96 8.55
N CYS A 160 -14.96 12.74 8.81
CA CYS A 160 -14.45 12.33 10.12
C CYS A 160 -12.95 12.61 10.33
N CYS A 161 -12.18 12.74 9.25
CA CYS A 161 -10.73 12.95 9.24
C CYS A 161 -10.36 13.81 8.02
N SER A 162 -9.13 14.34 8.00
CA SER A 162 -8.56 15.03 6.85
C SER A 162 -7.10 14.62 6.63
N GLY A 163 -6.60 14.83 5.40
CA GLY A 163 -5.22 14.58 5.06
C GLY A 163 -4.78 13.16 5.39
N ALA A 164 -3.80 13.02 6.26
CA ALA A 164 -3.19 11.72 6.51
C ALA A 164 -3.83 10.89 7.64
N ASP A 165 -4.86 11.44 8.29
CA ASP A 165 -5.51 10.80 9.43
C ASP A 165 -6.54 9.78 8.97
N VAL A 166 -6.68 8.71 9.74
CA VAL A 166 -7.59 7.59 9.45
C VAL A 166 -8.25 7.13 10.75
N CYS A 167 -9.51 6.73 10.65
CA CYS A 167 -10.24 6.10 11.75
C CYS A 167 -11.20 5.04 11.20
N SER A 168 -11.85 4.31 12.11
CA SER A 168 -12.83 3.27 11.77
C SER A 168 -14.02 3.77 10.94
N LYS A 169 -14.28 5.08 10.89
CA LYS A 169 -15.37 5.66 10.08
C LYS A 169 -15.03 5.84 8.60
N CYS A 170 -13.76 6.03 8.25
CA CYS A 170 -13.35 6.26 6.86
C CYS A 170 -12.54 5.10 6.27
N TRP A 171 -11.95 4.24 7.11
CA TRP A 171 -11.29 3.02 6.64
C TRP A 171 -12.17 2.11 5.75
N PRO A 172 -13.49 1.99 5.97
CA PRO A 172 -14.37 1.21 5.08
C PRO A 172 -14.30 1.61 3.59
N LEU A 173 -13.85 2.84 3.27
CA LEU A 173 -13.55 3.23 1.88
C LEU A 173 -12.44 2.36 1.26
N MET A 174 -11.41 2.01 2.03
CA MET A 174 -10.35 1.10 1.59
C MET A 174 -10.87 -0.34 1.47
N THR A 175 -11.73 -0.79 2.38
CA THR A 175 -12.39 -2.10 2.30
C THR A 175 -13.19 -2.25 1.02
N VAL A 176 -14.01 -1.25 0.68
CA VAL A 176 -14.76 -1.24 -0.59
C VAL A 176 -13.82 -1.17 -1.80
N ALA A 177 -12.74 -0.40 -1.70
CA ALA A 177 -11.74 -0.33 -2.76
C ALA A 177 -11.09 -1.70 -3.03
N ILE A 178 -10.68 -2.43 -1.98
CA ILE A 178 -10.17 -3.80 -2.10
C ILE A 178 -11.20 -4.69 -2.79
N LYS A 179 -12.45 -4.72 -2.33
CA LYS A 179 -13.51 -5.58 -2.89
C LYS A 179 -13.75 -5.34 -4.37
N VAL A 180 -13.89 -4.08 -4.78
CA VAL A 180 -14.16 -3.71 -6.18
C VAL A 180 -12.99 -4.10 -7.09
N ILE A 181 -11.77 -3.77 -6.68
CA ILE A 181 -10.57 -4.00 -7.50
C ILE A 181 -10.21 -5.48 -7.52
N ASP A 182 -10.19 -6.17 -6.38
CA ASP A 182 -9.86 -7.60 -6.30
C ASP A 182 -10.82 -8.45 -7.11
N THR A 183 -12.14 -8.24 -6.95
CA THR A 183 -13.17 -8.96 -7.72
C THR A 183 -12.94 -8.82 -9.22
N SER A 184 -12.65 -7.62 -9.70
CA SER A 184 -12.47 -7.37 -11.13
C SER A 184 -11.15 -7.89 -11.66
N LEU A 185 -10.06 -7.79 -10.89
CA LEU A 185 -8.78 -8.42 -11.24
C LEU A 185 -8.92 -9.94 -11.38
N ARG A 186 -9.76 -10.58 -10.57
CA ARG A 186 -10.02 -12.02 -10.63
C ARG A 186 -11.01 -12.39 -11.73
N GLU A 187 -12.18 -11.77 -11.76
CA GLU A 187 -13.27 -12.17 -12.66
C GLU A 187 -13.10 -11.66 -14.08
N ASP A 188 -12.62 -10.42 -14.25
CA ASP A 188 -12.56 -9.80 -15.58
C ASP A 188 -11.20 -10.07 -16.25
N PHE A 189 -10.11 -10.04 -15.48
CA PHE A 189 -8.75 -10.26 -16.00
C PHE A 189 -8.21 -11.68 -15.75
N GLY A 190 -8.86 -12.48 -14.90
CA GLY A 190 -8.41 -13.84 -14.59
C GLY A 190 -7.06 -13.90 -13.90
N PHE A 191 -6.69 -12.88 -13.12
CA PHE A 191 -5.48 -12.91 -12.29
C PHE A 191 -5.74 -13.74 -11.03
N LYS A 192 -4.72 -14.46 -10.57
CA LYS A 192 -4.84 -15.42 -9.46
C LYS A 192 -4.03 -15.00 -8.25
N HIS A 193 -2.83 -14.48 -8.47
CA HIS A 193 -1.83 -14.22 -7.45
C HIS A 193 -1.82 -12.73 -7.12
N ILE A 194 -2.72 -12.32 -6.23
CA ILE A 194 -2.92 -10.93 -5.84
C ILE A 194 -2.59 -10.80 -4.35
N LEU A 195 -1.70 -9.86 -4.02
CA LEU A 195 -1.33 -9.54 -2.65
C LEU A 195 -1.76 -8.11 -2.32
N TRP A 196 -2.70 -7.96 -1.40
CA TRP A 196 -3.07 -6.69 -0.80
C TRP A 196 -2.23 -6.44 0.45
N VAL A 197 -1.77 -5.20 0.62
CA VAL A 197 -0.88 -4.80 1.71
C VAL A 197 -1.28 -3.45 2.27
N PHE A 198 -1.37 -3.35 3.59
CA PHE A 198 -1.53 -2.07 4.26
C PHE A 198 -0.29 -1.18 4.03
N SER A 199 -0.48 0.08 3.65
CA SER A 199 0.63 0.99 3.36
C SER A 199 1.44 1.42 4.61
N GLY A 200 0.99 1.00 5.79
CA GLY A 200 1.56 1.33 7.10
C GLY A 200 0.97 2.61 7.71
N ARG A 201 0.07 3.32 7.01
CA ARG A 201 -0.59 4.51 7.54
C ARG A 201 -2.06 4.62 7.16
N ARG A 202 -2.37 4.81 5.88
CA ARG A 202 -3.67 5.37 5.47
C ARG A 202 -4.17 4.88 4.10
N GLY A 203 -3.57 3.83 3.57
CA GLY A 203 -3.88 3.33 2.25
C GLY A 203 -3.54 1.87 2.11
N VAL A 204 -3.76 1.35 0.92
CA VAL A 204 -3.53 -0.06 0.58
C VAL A 204 -2.82 -0.16 -0.77
N HIS A 205 -1.90 -1.11 -0.88
CA HIS A 205 -1.21 -1.45 -2.10
C HIS A 205 -1.68 -2.83 -2.58
N CYS A 206 -1.92 -2.97 -3.87
CA CYS A 206 -2.20 -4.25 -4.52
C CYS A 206 -1.00 -4.65 -5.39
N TRP A 207 -0.56 -5.90 -5.30
CA TRP A 207 0.48 -6.50 -6.12
C TRP A 207 -0.07 -7.70 -6.88
N VAL A 208 -0.27 -7.56 -8.19
CA VAL A 208 -0.68 -8.63 -9.09
C VAL A 208 0.58 -9.31 -9.65
N CYS A 209 0.78 -10.55 -9.23
CA CYS A 209 2.03 -11.28 -9.35
C CYS A 209 1.99 -12.41 -10.38
N ASP A 210 0.86 -12.61 -11.08
CA ASP A 210 0.78 -13.53 -12.22
C ASP A 210 1.83 -13.20 -13.27
N ALA A 211 2.44 -14.21 -13.88
CA ALA A 211 3.51 -14.00 -14.86
C ALA A 211 3.04 -13.19 -16.09
N LYS A 212 1.77 -13.38 -16.51
CA LYS A 212 1.15 -12.55 -17.55
C LYS A 212 0.99 -11.08 -17.13
N ALA A 213 0.75 -10.81 -15.84
CA ALA A 213 0.67 -9.44 -15.31
C ALA A 213 2.07 -8.81 -15.26
N ARG A 214 3.08 -9.59 -14.86
CA ARG A 214 4.46 -9.11 -14.75
C ARG A 214 5.03 -8.63 -16.08
N ARG A 215 4.62 -9.27 -17.18
CA ARG A 215 5.07 -9.01 -18.55
C ARG A 215 4.23 -7.98 -19.31
N LEU A 216 3.22 -7.35 -18.70
CA LEU A 216 2.42 -6.32 -19.38
C LEU A 216 3.29 -5.13 -19.78
N THR A 217 3.12 -4.66 -21.02
CA THR A 217 3.74 -3.42 -21.50
C THR A 217 3.13 -2.20 -20.80
N ASN A 218 3.76 -1.03 -20.92
CA ASN A 218 3.23 0.21 -20.35
C ASN A 218 1.86 0.57 -20.94
N GLU A 219 1.63 0.30 -22.23
CA GLU A 219 0.33 0.52 -22.87
C GLU A 219 -0.74 -0.40 -22.29
N GLN A 220 -0.41 -1.68 -22.10
CA GLN A 220 -1.33 -2.66 -21.52
C GLN A 220 -1.62 -2.34 -20.05
N ARG A 221 -0.61 -1.95 -19.26
CA ARG A 221 -0.78 -1.47 -17.88
C ARG A 221 -1.69 -0.26 -17.82
N SER A 222 -1.48 0.69 -18.73
CA SER A 222 -2.32 1.89 -18.84
C SER A 222 -3.76 1.52 -19.17
N ALA A 223 -3.99 0.57 -20.08
CA ALA A 223 -5.34 0.09 -20.40
C ALA A 223 -6.02 -0.56 -19.19
N VAL A 224 -5.31 -1.37 -18.39
CA VAL A 224 -5.85 -1.96 -17.17
C VAL A 224 -6.13 -0.88 -16.12
N ALA A 225 -5.23 0.09 -15.91
CA ALA A 225 -5.45 1.18 -14.97
C ALA A 225 -6.65 2.07 -15.36
N GLU A 226 -6.78 2.39 -16.66
CA GLU A 226 -7.89 3.19 -17.19
C GLU A 226 -9.22 2.42 -17.17
N TYR A 227 -9.23 1.09 -17.23
CA TYR A 227 -10.44 0.27 -17.02
C TYR A 227 -11.09 0.57 -15.66
N PHE A 228 -10.27 0.80 -14.62
CA PHE A 228 -10.75 1.15 -13.30
C PHE A 228 -11.03 2.65 -13.11
N ARG A 229 -10.68 3.51 -14.08
CA ARG A 229 -10.79 4.97 -13.93
C ARG A 229 -12.21 5.47 -14.18
N VAL A 230 -12.98 5.54 -13.09
CA VAL A 230 -14.33 6.13 -13.10
C VAL A 230 -14.33 7.59 -12.63
N TYR A 231 -13.51 7.91 -11.64
CA TYR A 231 -13.36 9.27 -11.12
C TYR A 231 -12.44 10.09 -12.03
N LYS A 232 -12.95 11.18 -12.60
CA LYS A 232 -12.26 12.00 -13.62
C LYS A 232 -12.23 13.50 -13.31
N GLY A 233 -13.00 13.97 -12.32
CA GLY A 233 -13.08 15.39 -11.95
C GLY A 233 -12.00 15.85 -10.97
N ASN A 234 -11.69 17.15 -10.98
CA ASN A 234 -10.85 17.82 -9.97
C ASN A 234 -11.72 18.66 -9.00
N GLU A 235 -11.09 19.46 -8.14
CA GLU A 235 -11.79 20.31 -7.16
C GLU A 235 -12.74 21.34 -7.79
N ASN A 236 -12.51 21.73 -9.05
CA ASN A 236 -13.37 22.67 -9.77
C ASN A 236 -14.61 22.01 -10.40
N ASN A 237 -14.69 20.68 -10.40
CA ASN A 237 -15.82 19.95 -10.96
C ASN A 237 -16.78 19.53 -9.85
N ALA A 238 -18.01 20.04 -9.90
CA ALA A 238 -19.07 19.56 -9.02
C ALA A 238 -19.40 18.08 -9.30
N LYS A 239 -19.50 17.70 -10.58
CA LYS A 239 -19.67 16.31 -11.04
C LYS A 239 -18.31 15.70 -11.38
N LYS A 240 -17.89 14.67 -10.64
CA LYS A 240 -16.56 14.04 -10.79
C LYS A 240 -16.58 12.64 -11.40
N VAL A 241 -17.77 12.07 -11.52
CA VAL A 241 -18.05 10.79 -12.18
C VAL A 241 -19.09 11.04 -13.25
N ASP A 242 -18.82 10.59 -14.47
CA ASP A 242 -19.75 10.69 -15.61
C ASP A 242 -19.96 9.29 -16.22
N LEU A 243 -21.12 8.71 -15.94
CA LEU A 243 -21.45 7.35 -16.36
C LEU A 243 -22.11 7.43 -17.74
N MET A 244 -21.31 7.15 -18.77
CA MET A 244 -21.73 7.25 -20.17
C MET A 244 -22.71 6.14 -20.56
N GLY A 245 -23.69 6.48 -21.40
CA GLY A 245 -24.58 5.53 -22.07
C GLY A 245 -25.92 5.27 -21.35
N HIS A 246 -26.69 4.34 -21.89
CA HIS A 246 -28.02 3.98 -21.35
C HIS A 246 -27.97 2.96 -20.21
N SER A 247 -26.87 2.21 -20.12
CA SER A 247 -26.67 1.14 -19.14
C SER A 247 -25.23 1.17 -18.65
N LEU A 248 -25.03 0.84 -17.37
CA LEU A 248 -23.70 0.68 -16.81
C LEU A 248 -22.97 -0.47 -17.51
N HIS A 249 -21.66 -0.30 -17.73
CA HIS A 249 -20.78 -1.40 -18.10
C HIS A 249 -20.92 -2.54 -17.06
N PRO A 250 -20.88 -3.84 -17.43
CA PRO A 250 -21.12 -4.95 -16.51
C PRO A 250 -20.31 -4.88 -15.20
N PHE A 251 -19.03 -4.54 -15.30
CA PHE A 251 -18.18 -4.31 -14.13
C PHE A 251 -18.69 -3.19 -13.20
N LEU A 252 -19.16 -2.07 -13.76
CA LEU A 252 -19.72 -0.97 -12.97
C LEU A 252 -21.05 -1.37 -12.34
N ALA A 253 -21.88 -2.12 -13.06
CA ALA A 253 -23.14 -2.65 -12.54
C ALA A 253 -22.90 -3.61 -11.35
N ARG A 254 -21.98 -4.57 -11.50
CA ARG A 254 -21.54 -5.49 -10.43
C ARG A 254 -21.01 -4.71 -9.23
N SER A 255 -20.07 -3.80 -9.46
CA SER A 255 -19.50 -2.95 -8.39
C SER A 255 -20.59 -2.20 -7.62
N TYR A 256 -21.51 -1.58 -8.35
CA TYR A 256 -22.62 -0.82 -7.76
C TYR A 256 -23.52 -1.68 -6.88
N VAL A 257 -23.97 -2.82 -7.40
CA VAL A 257 -24.92 -3.71 -6.72
C VAL A 257 -24.28 -4.42 -5.54
N ASP A 258 -23.08 -4.95 -5.70
CA ASP A 258 -22.47 -5.85 -4.73
C ASP A 258 -21.78 -5.09 -3.60
N PHE A 259 -21.21 -3.91 -3.89
CA PHE A 259 -20.35 -3.20 -2.93
C PHE A 259 -20.79 -1.76 -2.66
N LEU A 260 -21.00 -0.94 -3.70
CA LEU A 260 -21.10 0.51 -3.50
C LEU A 260 -22.43 0.96 -2.90
N LYS A 261 -23.55 0.43 -3.40
CA LYS A 261 -24.89 0.90 -3.02
C LYS A 261 -25.16 0.67 -1.53
N ASN A 262 -24.97 -0.56 -1.06
CA ASN A 262 -25.26 -0.91 0.33
C ASN A 262 -24.29 -0.22 1.30
N PHE A 263 -23.01 -0.07 0.90
CA PHE A 263 -22.04 0.70 1.68
C PHE A 263 -22.42 2.18 1.78
N PHE A 264 -22.82 2.79 0.66
CA PHE A 264 -23.29 4.17 0.63
C PHE A 264 -24.51 4.36 1.52
N GLU A 265 -25.56 3.57 1.32
CA GLU A 265 -26.84 3.71 2.02
C GLU A 265 -26.78 3.31 3.50
N GLY A 266 -25.84 2.44 3.88
CA GLY A 266 -25.60 1.97 5.24
C GLY A 266 -24.48 2.74 5.94
N GLU A 267 -23.29 2.14 5.91
CA GLU A 267 -22.16 2.55 6.75
C GLU A 267 -21.64 3.96 6.44
N LEU A 268 -21.53 4.35 5.16
CA LEU A 268 -21.05 5.69 4.81
C LEU A 268 -22.02 6.77 5.32
N GLN A 269 -23.33 6.60 5.09
CA GLN A 269 -24.33 7.55 5.58
C GLN A 269 -24.36 7.62 7.11
N ALA A 270 -24.26 6.47 7.80
CA ALA A 270 -24.26 6.42 9.27
C ALA A 270 -23.02 7.08 9.89
N THR A 271 -21.86 6.97 9.24
CA THR A 271 -20.59 7.43 9.79
C THR A 271 -20.20 8.84 9.36
N GLN A 272 -20.58 9.25 8.14
CA GLN A 272 -20.19 10.54 7.54
C GLN A 272 -21.33 11.56 7.52
N SER A 273 -22.59 11.14 7.66
CA SER A 273 -23.79 12.00 7.65
C SER A 273 -23.77 13.01 6.50
N ILE A 274 -23.56 12.55 5.27
CA ILE A 274 -23.29 13.40 4.08
C ILE A 274 -24.48 14.29 3.66
N PHE A 275 -25.63 14.16 4.30
CA PHE A 275 -26.80 15.01 4.10
C PHE A 275 -27.19 15.80 5.37
N SER A 276 -26.42 15.76 6.47
CA SER A 276 -26.87 16.37 7.74
C SER A 276 -26.83 17.90 7.76
N SER A 277 -25.79 18.50 7.18
CA SER A 277 -25.60 19.95 7.15
C SER A 277 -25.75 20.54 5.75
N LYS A 278 -26.02 21.85 5.68
CA LYS A 278 -26.10 22.60 4.42
C LYS A 278 -24.84 22.45 3.58
N GLU A 279 -23.68 22.66 4.18
CA GLU A 279 -22.40 22.48 3.51
C GLU A 279 -22.26 21.11 2.82
N LYS A 280 -22.72 20.03 3.49
CA LYS A 280 -22.60 18.67 2.95
C LYS A 280 -23.61 18.39 1.84
N TYR A 281 -24.89 18.68 2.06
CA TYR A 281 -25.91 18.38 1.04
C TYR A 281 -25.77 19.28 -0.20
N GLU A 282 -25.23 20.50 -0.07
CA GLU A 282 -24.99 21.40 -1.21
C GLU A 282 -23.96 20.82 -2.18
N LYS A 283 -22.93 20.12 -1.67
CA LYS A 283 -21.99 19.39 -2.54
C LYS A 283 -22.70 18.36 -3.40
N ILE A 284 -23.71 17.68 -2.86
CA ILE A 284 -24.50 16.67 -3.58
C ILE A 284 -25.49 17.34 -4.54
N LEU A 285 -26.17 18.42 -4.13
CA LEU A 285 -27.05 19.18 -5.02
C LEU A 285 -26.29 19.73 -6.23
N GLY A 286 -25.06 20.19 -6.05
CA GLY A 286 -24.20 20.65 -7.13
C GLY A 286 -23.85 19.58 -8.17
N MET A 287 -24.01 18.28 -7.85
CA MET A 287 -23.83 17.18 -8.81
C MET A 287 -25.04 17.00 -9.74
N ILE A 288 -26.20 17.58 -9.40
CA ILE A 288 -27.45 17.43 -10.14
C ILE A 288 -27.52 18.53 -11.20
N THR A 289 -27.63 18.19 -12.48
CA THR A 289 -27.63 19.19 -13.57
C THR A 289 -28.93 19.99 -13.70
N ASP A 290 -30.01 19.56 -13.05
CA ASP A 290 -31.35 20.17 -13.15
C ASP A 290 -31.60 21.16 -11.99
N GLU A 291 -31.62 22.46 -12.30
CA GLU A 291 -31.76 23.56 -11.32
C GLU A 291 -33.13 23.55 -10.62
N ASP A 292 -34.19 23.07 -11.26
CA ASP A 292 -35.51 22.94 -10.65
C ASP A 292 -35.50 21.87 -9.55
N ILE A 293 -34.81 20.74 -9.80
CA ILE A 293 -34.61 19.68 -8.79
C ILE A 293 -33.78 20.21 -7.63
N GLN A 294 -32.69 20.93 -7.92
CA GLN A 294 -31.87 21.53 -6.87
C GLN A 294 -32.69 22.48 -6.00
N SER A 295 -33.46 23.38 -6.61
CA SER A 295 -34.27 24.38 -5.90
C SER A 295 -35.40 23.74 -5.08
N ASP A 296 -36.08 22.73 -5.63
CA ASP A 296 -37.12 21.97 -4.92
C ASP A 296 -36.56 21.24 -3.69
N LEU A 297 -35.44 20.52 -3.84
CA LEU A 297 -34.79 19.83 -2.73
C LEU A 297 -34.24 20.80 -1.68
N ARG A 298 -33.57 21.88 -2.12
CA ARG A 298 -33.05 22.94 -1.24
C ARG A 298 -34.17 23.55 -0.40
N GLY A 299 -35.27 23.95 -1.05
CA GLY A 299 -36.45 24.50 -0.36
C GLY A 299 -37.04 23.51 0.66
N LYS A 300 -37.13 22.22 0.32
CA LYS A 300 -37.61 21.18 1.26
C LYS A 300 -36.70 21.00 2.47
N TRP A 301 -35.38 21.09 2.28
CA TRP A 301 -34.39 20.81 3.34
C TRP A 301 -34.04 22.01 4.21
N GLU A 302 -34.18 23.23 3.69
CA GLU A 302 -34.02 24.47 4.45
C GLU A 302 -35.27 24.79 5.27
N ASN A 303 -36.46 24.54 4.72
CA ASN A 303 -37.72 24.78 5.42
C ASN A 303 -38.11 23.68 6.42
N SER A 304 -37.36 22.56 6.45
CA SER A 304 -37.49 21.56 7.51
C SER A 304 -36.85 22.11 8.80
N ALA A 305 -37.53 23.04 9.45
CA ALA A 305 -37.09 23.62 10.72
C ALA A 305 -36.87 22.52 11.78
N ARG A 306 -35.67 22.49 12.39
CA ARG A 306 -35.26 21.68 13.56
C ARG A 306 -36.10 20.40 13.76
N SER A 307 -35.97 19.44 12.86
CA SER A 307 -36.47 18.10 13.14
C SER A 307 -35.70 17.54 14.34
N SER A 308 -36.39 16.99 15.33
CA SER A 308 -35.81 16.25 16.47
C SER A 308 -35.15 14.91 16.06
N LEU A 309 -34.97 14.68 14.76
CA LEU A 309 -34.30 13.52 14.19
C LEU A 309 -32.78 13.63 14.42
N SER A 310 -32.13 12.48 14.59
CA SER A 310 -30.67 12.41 14.56
C SER A 310 -30.12 12.85 13.19
N GLU A 311 -28.84 13.22 13.14
CA GLU A 311 -28.16 13.54 11.87
C GLU A 311 -28.25 12.38 10.86
N GLU A 312 -28.16 11.15 11.35
CA GLU A 312 -28.27 9.94 10.57
C GLU A 312 -29.68 9.78 9.97
N ALA A 313 -30.72 9.90 10.81
CA ALA A 313 -32.12 9.80 10.35
C ALA A 313 -32.46 10.91 9.34
N THR A 314 -31.95 12.12 9.58
CA THR A 314 -32.07 13.24 8.65
C THR A 314 -31.40 12.92 7.32
N SER A 315 -30.19 12.34 7.35
CA SER A 315 -29.44 12.03 6.14
C SER A 315 -30.12 10.95 5.30
N ARG A 316 -30.62 9.89 5.94
CA ARG A 316 -31.40 8.83 5.28
C ARG A 316 -32.68 9.39 4.66
N LEU A 317 -33.43 10.24 5.38
CA LEU A 317 -34.65 10.86 4.86
C LEU A 317 -34.37 11.70 3.61
N ARG A 318 -33.34 12.56 3.65
CA ARG A 318 -32.96 13.43 2.53
C ARG A 318 -32.50 12.61 1.32
N TRP A 319 -31.79 11.51 1.53
CA TRP A 319 -31.42 10.57 0.47
C TRP A 319 -32.66 9.96 -0.23
N GLU A 320 -33.64 9.50 0.54
CA GLU A 320 -34.89 8.96 -0.03
C GLU A 320 -35.70 10.01 -0.81
N GLN A 321 -35.74 11.25 -0.30
CA GLN A 321 -36.37 12.36 -1.01
C GLN A 321 -35.67 12.65 -2.34
N LEU A 322 -34.33 12.72 -2.34
CA LEU A 322 -33.53 12.91 -3.55
C LEU A 322 -33.81 11.80 -4.57
N LYS A 323 -33.77 10.52 -4.16
CA LYS A 323 -34.07 9.39 -5.05
C LYS A 323 -35.46 9.48 -5.67
N LYS A 324 -36.50 9.77 -4.86
CA LYS A 324 -37.89 9.91 -5.36
C LYS A 324 -38.04 11.06 -6.34
N THR A 325 -37.44 12.21 -6.04
CA THR A 325 -37.48 13.37 -6.94
C THR A 325 -36.80 13.07 -8.27
N LEU A 326 -35.59 12.48 -8.25
CA LEU A 326 -34.88 12.08 -9.47
C LEU A 326 -35.67 11.03 -10.27
N GLN A 327 -36.24 10.02 -9.61
CA GLN A 327 -37.06 8.99 -10.27
C GLN A 327 -38.29 9.57 -10.96
N SER A 328 -39.00 10.50 -10.32
CA SER A 328 -40.20 11.14 -10.90
C SER A 328 -39.92 11.92 -12.19
N LYS A 329 -38.66 12.37 -12.37
CA LYS A 329 -38.20 13.16 -13.53
C LYS A 329 -37.25 12.38 -14.45
N LYS A 330 -37.02 11.07 -14.21
CA LYS A 330 -36.03 10.22 -14.92
C LYS A 330 -36.23 10.11 -16.43
N ASN A 331 -37.45 10.31 -16.92
CA ASN A 331 -37.77 10.28 -18.35
C ASN A 331 -37.46 11.59 -19.08
N LYS A 332 -37.15 12.68 -18.36
CA LYS A 332 -36.91 14.00 -18.97
C LYS A 332 -35.50 14.15 -19.56
N ALA A 333 -34.49 13.52 -18.97
CA ALA A 333 -33.10 13.62 -19.43
C ALA A 333 -32.30 12.36 -19.11
N LEU A 334 -31.36 11.99 -19.99
CA LEU A 334 -30.46 10.85 -19.78
C LEU A 334 -29.56 11.06 -18.55
N SER A 335 -29.09 12.29 -18.31
CA SER A 335 -28.26 12.65 -17.15
C SER A 335 -28.94 12.39 -15.79
N LEU A 336 -30.28 12.48 -15.73
CA LEU A 336 -31.04 12.17 -14.51
C LEU A 336 -31.19 10.66 -14.27
N ARG A 337 -30.90 9.82 -15.28
CA ARG A 337 -31.06 8.37 -15.18
C ARG A 337 -29.97 7.69 -14.36
N THR A 338 -28.75 8.22 -14.48
CA THR A 338 -27.53 7.73 -13.83
C THR A 338 -27.12 8.59 -12.63
N CYS A 339 -27.84 9.67 -12.34
CA CYS A 339 -27.46 10.65 -11.32
C CYS A 339 -27.33 10.02 -9.92
N VAL A 340 -28.22 9.08 -9.56
CA VAL A 340 -28.13 8.37 -8.27
C VAL A 340 -26.86 7.53 -8.22
N GLU A 341 -26.58 6.78 -9.29
CA GLU A 341 -25.39 5.97 -9.44
C GLU A 341 -24.14 6.85 -9.37
N GLU A 342 -24.08 7.95 -10.13
CA GLU A 342 -22.95 8.89 -10.15
C GLU A 342 -22.64 9.49 -8.77
N ILE A 343 -23.68 9.83 -7.99
CA ILE A 343 -23.50 10.27 -6.59
C ILE A 343 -22.87 9.14 -5.77
N VAL A 344 -23.44 7.92 -5.82
CA VAL A 344 -22.88 6.78 -5.07
C VAL A 344 -21.42 6.51 -5.47
N PHE A 345 -21.11 6.46 -6.76
CA PHE A 345 -19.76 6.25 -7.26
C PHE A 345 -18.81 7.35 -6.79
N THR A 346 -19.22 8.62 -6.83
CA THR A 346 -18.37 9.74 -6.39
C THR A 346 -17.92 9.58 -4.93
N PHE A 347 -18.80 9.09 -4.06
CA PHE A 347 -18.52 8.98 -2.63
C PHE A 347 -17.87 7.66 -2.21
N THR A 348 -17.96 6.60 -3.01
CA THR A 348 -17.58 5.24 -2.57
C THR A 348 -16.60 4.51 -3.46
N TYR A 349 -16.49 4.90 -4.73
CA TYR A 349 -15.72 4.14 -5.70
C TYR A 349 -14.19 4.28 -5.48
N PRO A 350 -13.38 3.23 -5.75
CA PRO A 350 -11.93 3.28 -5.70
C PRO A 350 -11.30 4.48 -6.44
N ARG A 351 -10.40 5.20 -5.77
CA ARG A 351 -9.57 6.26 -6.37
C ARG A 351 -8.14 5.76 -6.40
N ILE A 352 -7.68 5.40 -7.60
CA ILE A 352 -6.37 4.78 -7.81
C ILE A 352 -5.39 5.85 -8.26
N ASP A 353 -4.18 5.84 -7.71
CA ASP A 353 -3.04 6.53 -8.32
C ASP A 353 -2.63 5.81 -9.62
N LEU A 354 -3.10 6.37 -10.73
CA LEU A 354 -2.90 5.80 -12.06
C LEU A 354 -1.41 5.75 -12.45
N GLU A 355 -0.59 6.70 -12.00
CA GLU A 355 0.80 6.79 -12.43
C GLU A 355 1.66 5.68 -11.83
N VAL A 356 1.31 5.22 -10.63
CA VAL A 356 1.91 4.03 -9.97
C VAL A 356 1.66 2.75 -10.79
N SER A 357 0.53 2.69 -11.48
CA SER A 357 0.05 1.52 -12.22
C SER A 357 0.59 1.46 -13.66
N LYS A 358 0.78 2.62 -14.31
CA LYS A 358 1.08 2.72 -15.75
C LYS A 358 2.50 2.30 -16.14
N GLN A 359 3.50 2.69 -15.37
CA GLN A 359 4.91 2.56 -15.77
C GLN A 359 5.56 1.31 -15.16
N MET A 360 6.27 0.53 -15.98
CA MET A 360 6.96 -0.68 -15.54
C MET A 360 8.13 -0.38 -14.59
N ASN A 361 8.76 0.80 -14.64
CA ASN A 361 9.88 1.16 -13.77
C ASN A 361 9.47 1.87 -12.47
N HIS A 362 8.16 1.96 -12.17
CA HIS A 362 7.67 2.58 -10.95
C HIS A 362 8.04 1.76 -9.71
N LEU A 363 8.43 2.45 -8.65
CA LEU A 363 8.86 1.86 -7.37
C LEU A 363 7.71 1.92 -6.37
N LEU A 364 7.42 0.79 -5.70
CA LEU A 364 6.37 0.75 -4.68
C LEU A 364 6.90 0.10 -3.39
N LYS A 365 6.41 0.60 -2.25
CA LYS A 365 6.90 0.21 -0.92
C LYS A 365 6.74 -1.28 -0.69
N ALA A 366 7.83 -1.92 -0.23
CA ALA A 366 7.83 -3.34 0.06
C ALA A 366 6.86 -3.70 1.21
N PRO A 367 6.19 -4.86 1.14
CA PRO A 367 5.50 -5.45 2.28
C PRO A 367 6.46 -5.63 3.47
N PHE A 368 5.90 -5.65 4.68
CA PHE A 368 6.63 -5.78 5.95
C PHE A 368 7.61 -4.64 6.28
N CYS A 369 7.65 -3.56 5.49
CA CYS A 369 8.34 -2.34 5.90
C CYS A 369 7.69 -1.70 7.13
N VAL A 370 8.49 -1.05 7.96
CA VAL A 370 7.98 -0.17 9.02
C VAL A 370 7.73 1.22 8.45
N HIS A 371 6.53 1.76 8.64
CA HIS A 371 6.24 3.12 8.21
C HIS A 371 6.88 4.14 9.18
N PRO A 372 7.72 5.06 8.69
CA PRO A 372 8.60 5.87 9.55
C PRO A 372 7.86 6.80 10.52
N LYS A 373 6.68 7.31 10.13
CA LYS A 373 5.89 8.23 10.98
C LYS A 373 4.96 7.53 11.97
N THR A 374 4.52 6.31 11.69
CA THR A 374 3.51 5.61 12.51
C THR A 374 4.10 4.44 13.29
N GLY A 375 5.31 4.00 12.91
CA GLY A 375 5.92 2.78 13.44
C GLY A 375 5.20 1.50 13.02
N ARG A 376 4.09 1.55 12.29
CA ARG A 376 3.30 0.37 11.91
C ARG A 376 3.97 -0.43 10.80
N VAL A 377 3.84 -1.74 10.87
CA VAL A 377 4.31 -2.66 9.83
C VAL A 377 3.34 -2.69 8.65
N CYS A 378 3.86 -2.73 7.43
CA CYS A 378 3.08 -2.85 6.20
C CYS A 378 2.64 -4.30 5.99
N VAL A 379 1.63 -4.75 6.73
CA VAL A 379 1.18 -6.14 6.75
C VAL A 379 0.25 -6.47 5.58
N PRO A 380 0.25 -7.72 5.08
CA PRO A 380 -0.75 -8.19 4.12
C PRO A 380 -2.19 -8.08 4.67
N ILE A 381 -3.15 -7.92 3.76
CA ILE A 381 -4.59 -7.87 4.04
C ILE A 381 -5.24 -9.03 3.28
N ASP A 382 -6.12 -9.79 3.95
CA ASP A 382 -6.94 -10.79 3.28
C ASP A 382 -8.11 -10.11 2.55
N PRO A 383 -8.17 -10.17 1.20
CA PRO A 383 -9.27 -9.56 0.46
C PRO A 383 -10.63 -10.21 0.75
N ASN A 384 -10.67 -11.48 1.19
CA ASN A 384 -11.93 -12.15 1.52
C ASN A 384 -12.50 -11.73 2.87
N ASN A 385 -11.64 -11.27 3.77
CA ASN A 385 -11.98 -10.87 5.14
C ASN A 385 -11.56 -9.41 5.43
N CYS A 386 -11.50 -8.56 4.39
CA CYS A 386 -10.99 -7.20 4.53
C CYS A 386 -11.88 -6.26 5.36
N ASP A 387 -13.13 -6.65 5.63
CA ASP A 387 -14.03 -5.93 6.56
C ASP A 387 -13.53 -5.98 8.01
N GLU A 388 -12.79 -7.01 8.38
CA GLU A 388 -12.27 -7.22 9.73
C GLU A 388 -10.93 -6.51 9.97
N PHE A 389 -10.32 -5.95 8.92
CA PHE A 389 -9.01 -5.32 9.00
C PHE A 389 -9.10 -3.94 9.68
N ASP A 390 -8.50 -3.82 10.87
CA ASP A 390 -8.35 -2.55 11.58
C ASP A 390 -6.93 -1.97 11.40
N PRO A 391 -6.77 -0.83 10.66
CA PRO A 391 -5.46 -0.21 10.46
C PRO A 391 -4.85 0.34 11.76
N LEU A 392 -5.66 0.58 12.80
CA LEU A 392 -5.21 1.10 14.09
C LEU A 392 -4.61 0.00 14.97
N ALA A 393 -5.08 -1.24 14.82
CA ALA A 393 -4.61 -2.42 15.55
C ALA A 393 -3.34 -3.06 14.97
N VAL A 394 -2.89 -2.63 13.79
CA VAL A 394 -1.66 -3.15 13.17
C VAL A 394 -0.45 -2.92 14.09
N PRO A 395 0.38 -3.95 14.35
CA PRO A 395 1.53 -3.84 15.25
C PRO A 395 2.51 -2.74 14.84
N THR A 396 2.96 -2.00 15.85
CA THR A 396 4.04 -1.02 15.72
C THR A 396 5.39 -1.65 16.06
N LEU A 397 6.48 -1.08 15.54
CA LEU A 397 7.84 -1.49 15.85
C LEU A 397 8.12 -1.48 17.37
N SER A 398 7.58 -0.50 18.10
CA SER A 398 7.71 -0.45 19.56
C SER A 398 7.07 -1.65 20.25
N GLN A 399 5.84 -2.02 19.86
CA GLN A 399 5.15 -3.20 20.40
C GLN A 399 5.90 -4.51 20.09
N LEU A 400 6.44 -4.63 18.87
CA LEU A 400 7.22 -5.80 18.47
C LEU A 400 8.52 -5.92 19.27
N ILE A 401 9.16 -4.80 19.61
CA ILE A 401 10.36 -4.79 20.45
C ILE A 401 10.04 -5.17 21.89
N GLU A 402 8.92 -4.70 22.43
CA GLU A 402 8.44 -5.11 23.75
C GLU A 402 8.14 -6.63 23.79
N GLU A 403 7.53 -7.18 22.74
CA GLU A 403 7.29 -8.62 22.58
C GLU A 403 8.60 -9.42 22.56
N ILE A 404 9.60 -8.98 21.80
CA ILE A 404 10.94 -9.61 21.75
C ILE A 404 11.60 -9.59 23.12
N ASN A 405 11.63 -8.42 23.77
CA ASN A 405 12.31 -8.25 25.06
C ASN A 405 11.63 -9.02 26.19
N SER A 406 10.32 -9.27 26.07
CA SER A 406 9.56 -10.08 27.02
C SER A 406 9.74 -11.60 26.81
N GLY A 407 10.59 -12.01 25.86
CA GLY A 407 10.88 -13.41 25.55
C GLY A 407 9.87 -14.08 24.63
N GLY A 408 9.02 -13.31 23.95
CA GLY A 408 7.93 -13.80 23.09
C GLY A 408 8.37 -14.27 21.69
N LEU A 409 9.59 -13.94 21.25
CA LEU A 409 10.10 -14.30 19.93
C LEU A 409 11.37 -15.14 20.05
N ARG A 410 11.24 -16.46 19.87
CA ARG A 410 12.34 -17.30 19.39
C ARG A 410 12.29 -17.28 17.87
N MET A 411 13.33 -16.77 17.22
CA MET A 411 13.38 -16.59 15.76
C MET A 411 13.48 -17.92 14.97
N ASP A 412 13.57 -19.06 15.67
CA ASP A 412 13.44 -20.40 15.11
C ASP A 412 12.02 -20.90 15.36
N VAL A 413 11.07 -20.46 14.54
CA VAL A 413 9.64 -20.78 14.70
C VAL A 413 9.33 -22.07 13.95
N ASP A 414 9.21 -23.18 14.69
CA ASP A 414 8.35 -24.30 14.28
C ASP A 414 6.91 -23.78 14.11
N ASP A 415 6.16 -24.35 13.16
CA ASP A 415 4.83 -23.90 12.68
C ASP A 415 3.78 -23.66 13.80
N ASP A 416 3.99 -24.25 14.99
CA ASP A 416 3.09 -24.23 16.14
C ASP A 416 3.19 -22.95 17.02
N ASP A 417 4.30 -22.19 16.96
CA ASP A 417 4.50 -20.96 17.79
C ASP A 417 4.21 -19.65 17.01
N SER A 418 3.95 -19.75 15.70
CA SER A 418 3.63 -18.61 14.81
C SER A 418 2.35 -17.86 15.20
N ASP A 419 1.42 -18.50 15.90
CA ASP A 419 0.14 -17.90 16.27
C ASP A 419 0.24 -17.02 17.53
N ARG A 420 1.35 -17.10 18.27
CA ARG A 420 1.60 -16.30 19.48
C ARG A 420 2.20 -14.92 19.20
N SER A 421 2.90 -14.76 18.08
CA SER A 421 3.56 -13.49 17.75
C SER A 421 2.62 -12.48 17.08
N LEU A 422 2.76 -11.17 17.42
CA LEU A 422 1.97 -10.10 16.80
C LEU A 422 2.17 -10.05 15.28
N LEU A 423 3.37 -10.35 14.79
CA LEU A 423 3.68 -10.38 13.35
C LEU A 423 3.52 -11.78 12.74
N GLY A 424 3.56 -12.83 13.57
CA GLY A 424 3.52 -14.23 13.12
C GLY A 424 2.28 -14.56 12.31
N LYS A 425 1.10 -14.07 12.72
CA LYS A 425 -0.16 -14.25 11.97
C LYS A 425 -0.07 -13.69 10.55
N SER A 426 0.48 -12.49 10.40
CA SER A 426 0.65 -11.83 9.09
C SER A 426 1.64 -12.57 8.19
N ILE A 427 2.73 -13.11 8.75
CA ILE A 427 3.70 -13.92 8.01
C ILE A 427 3.10 -15.27 7.59
N LYS A 428 2.37 -15.94 8.50
CA LYS A 428 1.67 -17.19 8.20
C LYS A 428 0.63 -17.01 7.09
N PHE A 429 -0.14 -15.94 7.15
CA PHE A 429 -1.07 -15.58 6.07
C PHE A 429 -0.32 -15.34 4.75
N PHE A 430 0.76 -14.54 4.76
CA PHE A 430 1.58 -14.31 3.56
C PHE A 430 2.10 -15.61 2.93
N ARG A 431 2.61 -16.52 3.75
CA ARG A 431 3.16 -17.80 3.30
C ARG A 431 2.08 -18.70 2.69
N SER A 432 1.07 -19.03 3.48
CA SER A 432 0.04 -20.02 3.13
C SER A 432 -0.92 -19.52 2.06
N SER A 433 -1.38 -18.27 2.16
CA SER A 433 -2.48 -17.76 1.33
C SER A 433 -1.99 -17.11 0.03
N PHE A 434 -0.72 -16.70 -0.03
CA PHE A 434 -0.15 -16.02 -1.20
C PHE A 434 1.09 -16.70 -1.76
N LEU A 435 2.16 -16.84 -0.96
CA LEU A 435 3.48 -17.26 -1.45
C LEU A 435 3.48 -18.70 -1.95
N GLU A 436 2.95 -19.64 -1.19
CA GLU A 436 2.89 -21.06 -1.57
C GLU A 436 2.07 -21.29 -2.86
N PRO A 437 0.84 -20.77 -3.00
CA PRO A 437 0.09 -20.84 -4.26
C PRO A 437 0.85 -20.23 -5.45
N LEU A 438 1.52 -19.09 -5.25
CA LEU A 438 2.32 -18.45 -6.29
C LEU A 438 3.49 -19.34 -6.73
N LEU A 439 4.28 -19.84 -5.79
CA LEU A 439 5.44 -20.69 -6.08
C LEU A 439 5.04 -21.99 -6.78
N LYS A 440 3.88 -22.56 -6.43
CA LYS A 440 3.32 -23.70 -7.15
C LYS A 440 3.09 -23.38 -8.63
N SER A 441 2.40 -22.29 -8.93
CA SER A 441 2.16 -21.85 -10.32
C SER A 441 3.47 -21.55 -11.06
N CYS A 442 4.44 -20.91 -10.39
CA CYS A 442 5.74 -20.62 -10.99
C CYS A 442 6.51 -21.89 -11.36
N LYS A 443 6.48 -22.91 -10.50
CA LYS A 443 7.12 -24.20 -10.79
C LYS A 443 6.49 -24.87 -12.01
N GLU A 444 5.17 -24.87 -12.10
CA GLU A 444 4.42 -25.42 -13.25
C GLU A 444 4.76 -24.66 -14.56
N GLU A 445 4.87 -23.32 -14.50
CA GLU A 445 5.25 -22.50 -15.65
C GLU A 445 6.68 -22.75 -16.13
N ILE A 446 7.63 -22.84 -15.19
CA ILE A 446 9.05 -23.14 -15.50
C ILE A 446 9.17 -24.52 -16.16
N GLU A 447 8.47 -25.52 -15.62
CA GLU A 447 8.48 -26.88 -16.17
C GLU A 447 7.88 -26.93 -17.58
N SER A 448 6.73 -26.28 -17.79
CA SER A 448 6.05 -26.19 -19.08
C SER A 448 6.89 -25.46 -20.14
N SER A 449 7.49 -24.32 -19.76
CA SER A 449 8.35 -23.51 -20.64
C SER A 449 9.60 -24.28 -21.05
N TYR A 450 10.22 -25.02 -20.12
CA TYR A 450 11.38 -25.84 -20.40
C TYR A 450 11.06 -27.02 -21.33
N LYS A 451 9.96 -27.74 -21.08
CA LYS A 451 9.48 -28.83 -21.96
C LYS A 451 9.24 -28.32 -23.39
N THR A 452 8.59 -27.17 -23.52
CA THR A 452 8.34 -26.51 -24.83
C THR A 452 9.65 -26.15 -25.54
N LYS A 453 10.63 -25.63 -24.80
CA LYS A 453 11.96 -25.30 -25.35
C LYS A 453 12.68 -26.53 -25.87
N ILE A 454 12.70 -27.64 -25.11
CA ILE A 454 13.30 -28.91 -25.54
C ILE A 454 12.62 -29.45 -26.80
N ALA A 455 11.29 -29.44 -26.85
CA ALA A 455 10.53 -29.93 -28.01
C ALA A 455 10.92 -29.17 -29.29
N LYS A 456 10.94 -27.83 -29.24
CA LYS A 456 11.37 -26.99 -30.36
C LYS A 456 12.82 -27.27 -30.79
N THR A 457 13.72 -27.52 -29.85
CA THR A 457 15.11 -27.88 -30.18
C THR A 457 15.16 -29.24 -30.89
N LYS A 458 14.40 -30.24 -30.45
CA LYS A 458 14.35 -31.56 -31.12
C LYS A 458 13.80 -31.47 -32.55
N ASP A 459 12.75 -30.67 -32.77
CA ASP A 459 12.17 -30.46 -34.10
C ASP A 459 13.11 -29.70 -35.04
N SER A 460 13.97 -28.82 -34.51
CA SER A 460 14.98 -28.10 -35.31
C SER A 460 16.14 -28.98 -35.79
N PHE A 461 16.33 -30.17 -35.20
CA PHE A 461 17.36 -31.14 -35.58
C PHE A 461 16.82 -32.29 -36.47
N SER A 462 15.52 -32.33 -36.79
CA SER A 462 15.00 -33.22 -37.82
C SER A 462 15.08 -32.53 -39.19
N TRP A 463 16.27 -32.55 -39.79
CA TRP A 463 16.50 -32.23 -41.21
C TRP A 463 17.00 -33.46 -41.95
#